data_AF-A0A5R8N0N5-F1
#
_entry.id   AF-A0A5R8N0N5-F1
#
_cell.length_a   1.000
_cell.length_b   1.000
_cell.length_c   1.000
_cell.angle_alpha   90.00
_cell.angle_beta   90.00
_cell.angle_gamma   90.00
#
_symmetry.space_group_name_H-M   'P 1'
#
loop_
_entity.id
_entity.type
_entity.pdbx_description
1 polymer ?
#
loop_
_entity_poly.entity_id
_entity_poly.type
_entity_poly.pdbx_seq_one_letter_code
_entity_poly.pdbx_strand_id
1 'polypeptide(L)'
;MASQVLAARMRHENIADLLLRIFDRAIARYLAEGPMADQPELAEIYFRLVTTVPALQTRAMNILTDLQHEIAQALLTSFPDQLDPISAAAAVGSMMGAVQAAGLAGHKLGQSEEEQIASMRRAAEIAVRGLRSF
;
A
#
# COMPACT_ATOMS: atom_id res chain seq x y z
N MET A 1 7.78 -5.01 -9.31
CA MET A 1 7.86 -3.56 -9.00
C MET A 1 8.47 -3.30 -7.63
N ALA A 2 8.18 -4.16 -6.63
CA ALA A 2 8.84 -4.11 -5.32
C ALA A 2 10.37 -4.29 -5.46
N SER A 3 10.83 -5.17 -6.37
CA SER A 3 12.26 -5.45 -6.61
C SER A 3 13.13 -4.22 -6.87
N GLN A 4 12.65 -3.21 -7.61
CA GLN A 4 13.41 -1.99 -7.90
C GLN A 4 13.46 -1.01 -6.72
N VAL A 5 12.48 -1.06 -5.80
CA VAL A 5 12.44 -0.19 -4.63
C VAL A 5 13.37 -0.70 -3.51
N LEU A 6 13.59 -2.00 -3.44
CA LEU A 6 14.41 -2.67 -2.43
C LEU A 6 15.89 -2.70 -2.78
N ALA A 7 16.21 -2.77 -4.08
CA ALA A 7 17.60 -2.74 -4.57
C ALA A 7 18.34 -1.45 -4.18
N ALA A 8 17.61 -0.41 -3.77
CA ALA A 8 18.12 0.87 -3.31
C ALA A 8 17.91 1.09 -1.79
N ARG A 9 17.98 0.04 -0.96
CA ARG A 9 17.98 0.19 0.50
C ARG A 9 19.02 1.23 0.90
N MET A 10 18.60 2.29 1.58
CA MET A 10 19.54 3.24 2.16
C MET A 10 20.23 2.58 3.36
N ARG A 11 21.55 2.82 3.51
CA ARG A 11 22.28 2.39 4.72
C ARG A 11 21.49 2.90 5.94
N HIS A 12 21.13 1.99 6.86
CA HIS A 12 20.35 2.25 8.09
C HIS A 12 18.81 2.39 7.95
N GLU A 13 18.23 2.12 6.78
CA GLU A 13 16.77 2.04 6.66
C GLU A 13 16.22 0.82 7.44
N ASN A 14 15.22 1.06 8.30
CA ASN A 14 14.48 0.02 9.02
C ASN A 14 13.23 -0.43 8.24
N ILE A 15 12.59 -1.51 8.67
CA ILE A 15 11.43 -2.12 8.01
C ILE A 15 10.27 -1.13 7.86
N ALA A 16 9.97 -0.35 8.90
CA ALA A 16 8.89 0.63 8.89
C ALA A 16 9.13 1.74 7.86
N ASP A 17 10.36 2.26 7.80
CA ASP A 17 10.73 3.34 6.88
C ASP A 17 10.68 2.86 5.41
N LEU A 18 11.15 1.64 5.15
CA LEU A 18 11.05 1.03 3.82
C LEU A 18 9.58 0.86 3.38
N LEU A 19 8.72 0.36 4.26
CA LEU A 19 7.31 0.16 3.95
C LEU A 19 6.60 1.49 3.66
N LEU A 20 6.89 2.54 4.43
CA LEU A 20 6.40 3.89 4.16
C LEU A 20 6.92 4.44 2.83
N ARG A 21 8.20 4.20 2.49
CA ARG A 21 8.76 4.60 1.20
C ARG A 21 8.13 3.86 0.02
N ILE A 22 7.78 2.58 0.20
CA ILE A 22 7.04 1.80 -0.80
C ILE A 22 5.67 2.42 -1.02
N PHE A 23 4.95 2.76 0.06
CA PHE A 23 3.66 3.46 -0.01
C PHE A 23 3.80 4.80 -0.78
N ASP A 24 4.79 5.62 -0.44
CA ASP A 24 5.00 6.92 -1.08
C ASP A 24 5.27 6.83 -2.57
N ARG A 25 6.08 5.84 -2.97
CA ARG A 25 6.32 5.59 -4.39
C ARG A 25 5.09 5.06 -5.10
N ALA A 26 4.29 4.22 -4.45
CA ALA A 26 3.06 3.71 -5.03
C ALA A 26 2.05 4.85 -5.29
N ILE A 27 1.90 5.78 -4.34
CA ILE A 27 1.04 6.96 -4.51
C ILE A 27 1.60 7.90 -5.58
N ALA A 28 2.89 8.23 -5.54
CA ALA A 28 3.50 9.10 -6.55
C ALA A 28 3.34 8.53 -7.97
N ARG A 29 3.49 7.21 -8.12
CA ARG A 29 3.25 6.53 -9.40
C ARG A 29 1.78 6.55 -9.80
N TYR A 30 0.87 6.29 -8.86
CA TYR A 30 -0.57 6.38 -9.13
C TYR A 30 -0.99 7.77 -9.62
N LEU A 31 -0.44 8.83 -9.03
CA LEU A 31 -0.73 10.21 -9.45
C LEU A 31 -0.10 10.55 -10.80
N ALA A 32 1.08 10.01 -11.12
CA ALA A 32 1.79 10.32 -12.36
C ALA A 32 1.38 9.47 -13.56
N GLU A 33 1.04 8.20 -13.34
CA GLU A 33 0.84 7.18 -14.39
C GLU A 33 -0.46 6.38 -14.21
N GLY A 34 -1.24 6.67 -13.17
CA GLY A 34 -2.45 5.91 -12.87
C GLY A 34 -3.58 6.22 -13.85
N PRO A 35 -4.65 5.41 -13.84
CA PRO A 35 -5.80 5.62 -14.74
C PRO A 35 -6.49 6.97 -14.55
N MET A 36 -6.26 7.64 -13.39
CA MET A 36 -6.78 8.97 -13.09
C MET A 36 -5.87 10.11 -13.51
N ALA A 37 -4.61 9.84 -13.88
CA ALA A 37 -3.69 10.89 -14.32
C ALA A 37 -4.20 11.57 -15.61
N ASP A 38 -4.81 10.79 -16.51
CA ASP A 38 -5.35 11.28 -17.78
C ASP A 38 -6.86 11.53 -17.75
N GLN A 39 -7.59 10.93 -16.79
CA GLN A 39 -9.07 10.92 -16.73
C GLN A 39 -9.61 11.07 -15.30
N PRO A 40 -9.29 12.17 -14.59
CA PRO A 40 -9.68 12.38 -13.20
C PRO A 40 -11.21 12.36 -12.99
N GLU A 41 -11.99 12.75 -14.00
CA GLU A 41 -13.46 12.72 -13.98
C GLU A 41 -14.05 11.31 -13.83
N LEU A 42 -13.27 10.26 -14.15
CA LEU A 42 -13.73 8.87 -14.04
C LEU A 42 -13.43 8.24 -12.68
N ALA A 43 -12.68 8.90 -11.80
CA ALA A 43 -12.23 8.32 -10.52
C ALA A 43 -13.39 7.74 -9.69
N GLU A 44 -14.48 8.49 -9.58
CA GLU A 44 -15.67 8.05 -8.86
C GLU A 44 -16.37 6.86 -9.55
N ILE A 45 -16.33 6.79 -10.89
CA ILE A 45 -16.89 5.67 -11.64
C ILE A 45 -16.06 4.41 -11.40
N TYR A 46 -14.74 4.49 -11.51
CA TYR A 46 -13.85 3.37 -11.24
C TYR A 46 -13.98 2.86 -9.81
N PHE A 47 -14.00 3.77 -8.83
CA PHE A 47 -14.20 3.41 -7.43
C PHE A 47 -15.53 2.69 -7.21
N ARG A 48 -16.63 3.24 -7.75
CA ARG A 48 -17.95 2.61 -7.66
C ARG A 48 -17.97 1.23 -8.31
N LEU A 49 -17.35 1.06 -9.47
CA LEU A 49 -17.28 -0.23 -10.15
C LEU A 49 -16.50 -1.26 -9.34
N VAL A 50 -15.32 -0.91 -8.84
CA VAL A 50 -14.49 -1.79 -8.00
C VAL A 50 -15.17 -2.12 -6.68
N THR A 51 -16.04 -1.25 -6.15
CA THR A 51 -16.74 -1.48 -4.88
C THR A 51 -18.13 -2.10 -4.99
N THR A 52 -18.73 -2.18 -6.18
CA THR A 52 -20.10 -2.71 -6.38
C THR A 52 -20.19 -3.91 -7.32
N VAL A 53 -19.20 -4.11 -8.20
CA VAL A 53 -19.20 -5.22 -9.16
C VAL A 53 -18.37 -6.39 -8.61
N PRO A 54 -18.99 -7.55 -8.28
CA PRO A 54 -18.29 -8.67 -7.63
C PRO A 54 -17.08 -9.21 -8.40
N ALA A 55 -17.17 -9.24 -9.74
CA ALA A 55 -16.07 -9.69 -10.58
C ALA A 55 -14.85 -8.75 -10.48
N LEU A 56 -15.09 -7.44 -10.38
CA LEU A 56 -14.02 -6.44 -10.21
C LEU A 56 -13.45 -6.47 -8.80
N GLN A 57 -14.29 -6.62 -7.77
CA GLN A 57 -13.84 -6.83 -6.38
C GLN A 57 -12.90 -8.03 -6.27
N THR A 58 -13.30 -9.16 -6.86
CA THR A 58 -12.51 -10.40 -6.85
C THR A 58 -11.16 -10.19 -7.55
N ARG A 59 -11.18 -9.56 -8.73
CA ARG A 59 -9.96 -9.25 -9.47
C ARG A 59 -9.04 -8.29 -8.70
N ALA A 60 -9.60 -7.24 -8.10
CA ALA A 60 -8.85 -6.29 -7.28
C ALA A 60 -8.21 -6.98 -6.07
N MET A 61 -8.95 -7.86 -5.39
CA MET A 61 -8.43 -8.62 -4.26
C MET A 61 -7.26 -9.52 -4.67
N ASN A 62 -7.39 -10.25 -5.79
CA ASN A 62 -6.29 -11.09 -6.29
C ASN A 62 -5.03 -10.25 -6.60
N ILE A 63 -5.18 -9.10 -7.26
CA ILE A 63 -4.06 -8.19 -7.54
C ILE A 63 -3.40 -7.72 -6.23
N LEU A 64 -4.20 -7.37 -5.22
CA LEU A 64 -3.69 -6.92 -3.93
C LEU A 64 -2.98 -8.05 -3.17
N THR A 65 -3.49 -9.28 -3.22
CA THR A 65 -2.86 -10.45 -2.61
C THR A 65 -1.53 -10.78 -3.30
N ASP A 66 -1.48 -10.74 -4.63
CA ASP A 66 -0.23 -10.96 -5.38
C ASP A 66 0.81 -9.89 -5.01
N LEU A 67 0.39 -8.63 -4.90
CA LEU A 67 1.25 -7.52 -4.49
C LEU A 67 1.74 -7.69 -3.04
N GLN A 68 0.87 -8.10 -2.12
CA GLN A 68 1.26 -8.41 -0.74
C GLN A 68 2.35 -9.47 -0.69
N HIS A 69 2.21 -10.52 -1.50
CA HIS A 69 3.21 -11.59 -1.58
C HIS A 69 4.54 -11.08 -2.16
N GLU A 70 4.50 -10.30 -3.24
CA GLU A 70 5.70 -9.72 -3.85
C GLU A 70 6.46 -8.85 -2.83
N ILE A 71 5.75 -7.96 -2.11
CA ILE A 71 6.34 -7.07 -1.11
C ILE A 71 6.86 -7.84 0.12
N ALA A 72 6.19 -8.92 0.53
CA ALA A 72 6.65 -9.73 1.66
C ALA A 72 7.96 -10.48 1.34
N GLN A 73 8.06 -11.09 0.16
CA GLN A 73 9.29 -11.78 -0.28
C GLN A 73 10.47 -10.82 -0.42
N ALA A 74 10.18 -9.67 -1.00
CA ALA A 74 11.05 -8.52 -1.08
C ALA A 74 11.61 -8.09 0.27
N LEU A 75 10.72 -7.94 1.26
CA LEU A 75 11.07 -7.51 2.60
C LEU A 75 11.92 -8.57 3.32
N LEU A 76 11.54 -9.84 3.20
CA LEU A 76 12.30 -10.98 3.72
C LEU A 76 13.73 -11.02 3.16
N THR A 77 13.88 -10.80 1.85
CA THR A 77 15.20 -10.75 1.20
C THR A 77 16.06 -9.59 1.70
N SER A 78 15.43 -8.47 2.10
CA SER A 78 16.13 -7.26 2.53
C SER A 78 16.50 -7.25 4.01
N PHE A 79 15.80 -8.05 4.81
CA PHE A 79 15.98 -8.16 6.27
C PHE A 79 15.98 -9.63 6.74
N PRO A 80 16.82 -10.50 6.17
CA PRO A 80 16.79 -11.94 6.45
C PRO A 80 17.12 -12.28 7.92
N ASP A 81 17.87 -11.43 8.60
CA ASP A 81 18.26 -11.62 10.00
C ASP A 81 17.22 -11.08 11.00
N GLN A 82 16.21 -10.34 10.53
CA GLN A 82 15.19 -9.68 11.38
C GLN A 82 13.78 -10.19 11.12
N LEU A 83 13.53 -10.79 9.95
CA LEU A 83 12.22 -11.27 9.55
C LEU A 83 12.26 -12.73 9.16
N ASP A 84 11.23 -13.45 9.58
CA ASP A 84 10.86 -14.74 9.04
C ASP A 84 9.72 -14.55 8.01
N PRO A 85 9.36 -15.59 7.23
CA PRO A 85 8.31 -15.47 6.23
C PRO A 85 6.95 -15.00 6.77
N ILE A 86 6.60 -15.36 8.01
CA ILE A 86 5.34 -14.99 8.66
C ILE A 86 5.40 -13.54 9.13
N SER A 87 6.50 -13.11 9.77
CA SER A 87 6.64 -11.73 10.23
C SER A 87 6.70 -10.74 9.05
N ALA A 88 7.34 -11.11 7.93
CA ALA A 88 7.33 -10.33 6.70
C ALA A 88 5.91 -10.19 6.12
N ALA A 89 5.16 -11.29 6.01
CA ALA A 89 3.78 -11.27 5.53
C ALA A 89 2.87 -10.44 6.44
N ALA A 90 3.00 -10.60 7.77
CA ALA A 90 2.21 -9.85 8.75
C ALA A 90 2.49 -8.34 8.70
N ALA A 91 3.76 -7.94 8.55
CA ALA A 91 4.14 -6.54 8.42
C ALA A 91 3.49 -5.87 7.21
N VAL A 92 3.55 -6.52 6.05
CA VAL A 92 2.95 -6.02 4.81
C VAL A 92 1.43 -6.01 4.90
N GLY A 93 0.83 -7.09 5.39
CA GLY A 93 -0.63 -7.20 5.55
C GLY A 93 -1.20 -6.15 6.50
N SER A 94 -0.52 -5.87 7.61
CA SER A 94 -0.88 -4.82 8.57
C SER A 94 -0.96 -3.45 7.90
N MET A 95 0.10 -3.05 7.17
CA MET A 95 0.12 -1.76 6.47
C MET A 95 -0.94 -1.69 5.37
N MET A 96 -1.02 -2.70 4.50
CA MET A 96 -1.95 -2.68 3.38
C MET A 96 -3.41 -2.73 3.82
N GLY A 97 -3.72 -3.46 4.89
CA GLY A 97 -5.05 -3.46 5.49
C GLY A 97 -5.43 -2.08 6.06
N ALA A 98 -4.52 -1.45 6.80
CA ALA A 98 -4.75 -0.12 7.36
C ALA A 98 -4.98 0.94 6.28
N VAL A 99 -4.14 0.93 5.23
CA VAL A 99 -4.25 1.85 4.08
C VAL A 99 -5.58 1.67 3.36
N GLN A 100 -6.00 0.44 3.06
CA GLN A 100 -7.28 0.18 2.39
C GLN A 100 -8.48 0.63 3.23
N ALA A 101 -8.47 0.32 4.53
CA ALA A 101 -9.56 0.71 5.44
C ALA A 101 -9.68 2.23 5.54
N ALA A 102 -8.55 2.94 5.62
CA ALA A 102 -8.53 4.41 5.66
C ALA A 102 -8.99 5.03 4.34
N GLY A 103 -8.59 4.48 3.19
CA GLY A 103 -9.07 4.95 1.89
C GLY A 103 -10.59 4.81 1.74
N LEU A 104 -11.15 3.66 2.13
CA LEU A 104 -12.59 3.44 2.11
C LEU A 104 -13.34 4.36 3.09
N ALA A 105 -12.78 4.60 4.28
CA ALA A 105 -13.36 5.53 5.24
C ALA A 105 -13.32 6.97 4.72
N GLY A 106 -12.21 7.39 4.12
CA GLY A 106 -12.05 8.72 3.53
C GLY A 106 -13.04 8.99 2.40
N HIS A 107 -13.21 8.02 1.49
CA HIS A 107 -14.21 8.09 0.43
C HIS A 107 -15.64 8.25 0.98
N LYS A 108 -16.02 7.44 1.98
CA LYS A 108 -17.34 7.55 2.63
C LYS A 108 -17.57 8.90 3.33
N LEU A 109 -16.50 9.56 3.75
CA LEU A 109 -16.55 10.89 4.36
C LEU A 109 -16.56 12.03 3.32
N GLY A 110 -16.48 11.72 2.02
CA GLY A 110 -16.43 12.70 0.95
C GLY A 110 -15.13 13.51 0.93
N GLN A 111 -14.03 12.92 1.41
CA GLN A 111 -12.71 13.55 1.36
C GLN A 111 -12.26 13.78 -0.08
N SER A 112 -11.55 14.88 -0.30
CA SER A 112 -10.77 15.08 -1.53
C SER A 112 -9.68 14.03 -1.68
N GLU A 113 -9.14 13.86 -2.88
CA GLU A 113 -8.05 12.91 -3.14
C GLU A 113 -6.82 13.20 -2.25
N GLU A 114 -6.47 14.47 -2.05
CA GLU A 114 -5.37 14.88 -1.17
C GLU A 114 -5.61 14.47 0.29
N GLU A 115 -6.82 14.74 0.82
CA GLU A 115 -7.20 14.34 2.18
C GLU A 115 -7.24 12.82 2.36
N GLN A 116 -7.68 12.10 1.33
CA GLN A 116 -7.71 10.64 1.33
C GLN A 116 -6.29 10.06 1.32
N ILE A 117 -5.39 10.60 0.50
CA ILE A 117 -3.98 10.22 0.49
C ILE A 117 -3.33 10.50 1.85
N ALA A 118 -3.60 11.66 2.45
CA ALA A 118 -3.10 11.99 3.79
C ALA A 118 -3.63 11.03 4.86
N SER A 119 -4.91 10.65 4.77
CA SER A 119 -5.54 9.67 5.68
C SER A 119 -4.94 8.27 5.52
N MET A 120 -4.70 7.84 4.29
CA MET A 120 -4.01 6.58 3.97
C MET A 120 -2.58 6.58 4.49
N ARG A 121 -1.83 7.68 4.32
CA ARG A 121 -0.46 7.83 4.84
C ARG A 121 -0.43 7.73 6.36
N ARG A 122 -1.34 8.43 7.04
CA ARG A 122 -1.49 8.35 8.50
C ARG A 122 -1.80 6.92 8.95
N ALA A 123 -2.65 6.19 8.22
CA ALA A 123 -2.96 4.80 8.54
C ALA A 123 -1.76 3.87 8.37
N ALA A 124 -0.95 4.08 7.31
CA ALA A 124 0.32 3.37 7.14
C ALA A 124 1.26 3.62 8.32
N GLU A 125 1.41 4.87 8.76
CA GLU A 125 2.22 5.23 9.94
C GLU A 125 1.74 4.58 11.23
N ILE A 126 0.42 4.47 11.42
CA ILE A 126 -0.17 3.77 12.57
C ILE A 126 0.19 2.28 12.51
N ALA A 127 0.03 1.65 11.35
CA ALA A 127 0.29 0.22 11.16
C ALA A 127 1.78 -0.13 11.39
N VAL A 128 2.70 0.68 10.85
CA VAL A 128 4.14 0.38 10.96
C VAL A 128 4.74 0.78 12.31
N ARG A 129 4.04 1.55 13.16
CA ARG A 129 4.50 1.83 14.53
C ARG A 129 4.67 0.55 15.34
N GLY A 130 3.76 -0.42 15.18
CA GLY A 130 3.87 -1.74 15.81
C GLY A 130 5.05 -2.57 15.29
N LEU A 131 5.66 -2.18 14.16
CA LEU A 131 6.85 -2.84 13.62
C LEU A 131 8.15 -2.30 14.21
N ARG A 132 8.12 -1.16 14.93
CA ARG A 132 9.29 -0.56 15.59
C ARG A 132 9.62 -1.21 16.93
N SER A 133 8.78 -2.12 17.40
CA SER A 133 8.93 -2.87 18.65
C SER A 133 9.44 -4.30 18.46
N PHE A 134 9.86 -4.67 17.24
CA PHE A 134 10.58 -5.92 16.98
C PHE A 134 12.08 -5.74 17.19
#